data_AF-A0A4Q4CWM7-F1
#
_entry.id   AF-A0A4Q4CWM7-F1
#
_cell.length_a   1.000
_cell.length_b   1.000
_cell.length_c   1.000
_cell.angle_alpha   90.00
_cell.angle_beta   90.00
_cell.angle_gamma   90.00
#
_symmetry.space_group_name_H-M   'P 1'
#
loop_
_entity.id
_entity.type
_entity.pdbx_description
1 polymer ?
#
loop_
_entity_poly.entity_id
_entity_poly.type
_entity_poly.pdbx_seq_one_letter_code
_entity_poly.pdbx_strand_id
1 'polypeptide(L)'
;DSFLRTAAGDRRLNTSNHEIDLCQIYGLDAPTARALRSGQGGMLRSRSLPTGIFPALLFDAEGAVAEGFAGLPYVQGEPGKRVADVILPGAFGTALPPEELERRRRALHATGLERGSNTLLYAAFNAIFLREHNRICGALAAVHPGWDDHRLFETARNVNTVLLLKLIIEEYINQLAGLPIRFRADPSFAEKQRWYRTNRISIEFNLLYRWHSMIPDRLELGDSVIEPLDYRFNNSLLESLGAERLIAAASRQPAGRIGLGNVPRFMWQAEKSAIDFARSFRLQPFNAYRQCFGLKPYASFGELTGNRDTAARLEALYGPSVDRLEFGVGLFAEHHDEDASFGELLRAMVACDAFSQALTNPLLSMNVFGPATFSEVGARIIAETSRLEQIVARNAPAGAGPVLADFHL
;
A
#
# COMPACT_ATOMS: atom_id res chain seq x y z
N ASP A 1 -3.39 4.25 -1.39
CA ASP A 1 -2.86 3.69 -2.65
C ASP A 1 -3.73 4.15 -3.80
N SER A 2 -3.17 4.45 -4.98
CA SER A 2 -3.98 4.71 -6.18
C SER A 2 -4.71 3.47 -6.62
N PHE A 3 -4.16 2.29 -6.33
CA PHE A 3 -4.67 0.98 -6.73
C PHE A 3 -6.16 0.79 -6.39
N LEU A 4 -6.62 1.50 -5.35
CA LEU A 4 -7.94 1.39 -4.77
C LEU A 4 -8.52 2.77 -4.43
N ARG A 5 -8.95 3.53 -5.45
CA ARG A 5 -9.32 4.95 -5.28
C ARG A 5 -10.67 5.35 -5.87
N THR A 6 -11.51 5.95 -5.05
CA THR A 6 -12.75 6.63 -5.45
C THR A 6 -12.66 8.12 -5.11
N ALA A 7 -13.34 8.97 -5.86
CA ALA A 7 -13.40 10.41 -5.56
C ALA A 7 -14.11 10.66 -4.21
N ALA A 8 -13.62 11.65 -3.45
CA ALA A 8 -14.17 11.96 -2.13
C ALA A 8 -15.62 12.50 -2.18
N GLY A 9 -15.99 13.19 -3.26
CA GLY A 9 -17.33 13.78 -3.45
C GLY A 9 -18.32 12.89 -4.21
N ASP A 10 -17.83 11.90 -4.96
CA ASP A 10 -18.68 10.91 -5.64
C ASP A 10 -17.99 9.55 -5.60
N ARG A 11 -18.49 8.66 -4.74
CA ARG A 11 -17.93 7.31 -4.56
C ARG A 11 -18.02 6.46 -5.81
N ARG A 12 -18.88 6.81 -6.79
CA ARG A 12 -19.03 6.12 -8.07
C ARG A 12 -17.93 6.49 -9.06
N LEU A 13 -17.27 7.63 -8.86
CA LEU A 13 -16.18 8.08 -9.72
C LEU A 13 -14.86 7.43 -9.25
N ASN A 14 -14.27 6.62 -10.12
CA ASN A 14 -12.96 6.02 -9.90
C ASN A 14 -11.86 6.98 -10.35
N THR A 15 -10.85 7.20 -9.49
CA THR A 15 -9.69 8.06 -9.78
C THR A 15 -8.36 7.30 -9.73
N SER A 16 -8.43 5.97 -9.71
CA SER A 16 -7.30 5.05 -9.85
C SER A 16 -6.77 5.04 -11.27
N ASN A 17 -5.45 4.89 -11.41
CA ASN A 17 -4.82 4.49 -12.67
C ASN A 17 -4.90 2.97 -12.91
N HIS A 18 -5.40 2.20 -11.94
CA HIS A 18 -5.51 0.74 -11.95
C HIS A 18 -4.17 0.01 -12.08
N GLU A 19 -3.05 0.64 -11.76
CA GLU A 19 -1.72 0.06 -11.94
C GLU A 19 -0.91 0.05 -10.64
N ILE A 20 0.01 -0.89 -10.55
CA ILE A 20 1.05 -0.93 -9.52
C ILE A 20 2.26 -0.17 -10.10
N ASP A 21 2.38 1.11 -9.77
CA ASP A 21 3.31 2.01 -10.47
C ASP A 21 4.07 2.99 -9.57
N LEU A 22 4.07 2.76 -8.26
CA LEU A 22 4.70 3.65 -7.27
C LEU A 22 4.18 5.10 -7.32
N CYS A 23 2.94 5.33 -7.78
CA CYS A 23 2.33 6.67 -7.82
C CYS A 23 2.28 7.39 -6.46
N GLN A 24 2.46 6.70 -5.34
CA GLN A 24 2.58 7.34 -4.03
C GLN A 24 3.84 8.21 -3.89
N ILE A 25 4.88 7.96 -4.69
CA ILE A 25 6.06 8.84 -4.80
C ILE A 25 6.11 9.59 -6.14
N TYR A 26 5.45 9.10 -7.19
CA TYR A 26 5.48 9.73 -8.53
C TYR A 26 4.25 10.55 -8.91
N GLY A 27 3.11 10.34 -8.24
CA GLY A 27 1.84 10.93 -8.62
C GLY A 27 1.10 10.15 -9.70
N LEU A 28 -0.17 10.51 -9.90
CA LEU A 28 -1.06 9.91 -10.92
C LEU A 28 -0.89 10.51 -12.32
N ASP A 29 -0.35 11.72 -12.41
CA ASP A 29 -0.25 12.47 -13.65
C ASP A 29 1.11 13.16 -13.78
N ALA A 30 1.43 13.55 -15.02
CA ALA A 30 2.71 14.18 -15.33
C ALA A 30 2.92 15.53 -14.61
N PRO A 31 1.92 16.41 -14.42
CA PRO A 31 2.07 17.60 -13.58
C PRO A 31 2.48 17.29 -12.14
N THR A 32 1.85 16.30 -11.50
CA THR A 32 2.19 15.87 -10.13
C THR A 32 3.61 15.32 -10.09
N ALA A 33 3.98 14.46 -11.04
CA ALA A 33 5.34 13.93 -11.13
C ALA A 33 6.39 15.04 -11.27
N ARG A 34 6.13 16.04 -12.13
CA ARG A 34 7.03 17.19 -12.29
C ARG A 34 7.17 18.01 -11.02
N ALA A 35 6.09 18.23 -10.27
CA ALA A 35 6.14 18.97 -9.01
C ALA A 35 7.02 18.27 -7.95
N LEU A 36 7.08 16.93 -7.99
CA LEU A 36 7.85 16.11 -7.05
C LEU A 36 9.32 15.89 -7.47
N ARG A 37 9.68 16.24 -8.71
CA ARG A 37 11.05 16.11 -9.23
C ARG A 37 11.95 17.26 -8.78
N SER A 38 13.22 16.95 -8.54
CA SER A 38 14.25 17.97 -8.28
C SER A 38 14.58 18.78 -9.53
N GLY A 39 14.34 18.19 -10.72
CA GLY A 39 14.79 18.73 -12.01
C GLY A 39 16.29 18.57 -12.25
N GLN A 40 16.98 17.79 -11.40
CA GLN A 40 18.40 17.52 -11.51
C GLN A 40 18.68 16.01 -11.35
N GLY A 41 19.42 15.45 -12.30
CA GLY A 41 19.87 14.06 -12.28
C GLY A 41 18.76 13.02 -12.33
N GLY A 42 17.56 13.39 -12.76
CA GLY A 42 16.37 12.55 -12.76
C GLY A 42 15.77 12.28 -11.38
N MET A 43 16.19 13.01 -10.34
CA MET A 43 15.86 12.68 -8.95
C MET A 43 14.51 13.25 -8.50
N LEU A 44 13.97 12.65 -7.43
CA LEU A 44 12.87 13.21 -6.64
C LEU A 44 13.40 14.22 -5.61
N ARG A 45 12.58 15.22 -5.29
CA ARG A 45 12.85 16.21 -4.23
C ARG A 45 12.91 15.51 -2.88
N SER A 46 13.96 15.78 -2.13
CA SER A 46 14.19 15.15 -0.84
C SER A 46 14.97 16.04 0.11
N ARG A 47 14.96 15.67 1.39
CA ARG A 47 15.64 16.35 2.47
C ARG A 47 16.51 15.35 3.22
N SER A 48 17.73 15.75 3.55
CA SER A 48 18.67 14.92 4.30
C SER A 48 18.56 15.21 5.79
N LEU A 49 18.46 14.16 6.60
CA LEU A 49 18.51 14.18 8.06
C LEU A 49 19.58 13.19 8.56
N PRO A 50 20.01 13.27 9.82
CA PRO A 50 20.93 12.27 10.40
C PRO A 50 20.41 10.83 10.30
N THR A 51 19.08 10.66 10.35
CA THR A 51 18.36 9.38 10.25
C THR A 51 18.09 8.94 8.81
N GLY A 52 18.57 9.69 7.81
CA GLY A 52 18.48 9.36 6.39
C GLY A 52 17.75 10.40 5.56
N ILE A 53 17.44 10.03 4.32
CA ILE A 53 16.79 10.90 3.33
C ILE A 53 15.28 10.70 3.38
N PHE A 54 14.52 11.80 3.38
CA PHE A 54 13.05 11.78 3.39
C PHE A 54 12.51 12.64 2.26
N PRO A 55 11.24 12.46 1.84
CA PRO A 55 10.61 13.38 0.90
C PRO A 55 10.66 14.84 1.40
N ALA A 56 10.60 15.79 0.48
CA ALA A 56 10.47 17.20 0.84
C ALA A 56 9.18 17.45 1.66
N LEU A 57 9.19 18.49 2.50
CA LEU A 57 8.00 18.88 3.27
C LEU A 57 6.97 19.55 2.36
N LEU A 58 5.69 19.28 2.61
CA LEU A 58 4.57 19.89 1.90
C LEU A 58 4.40 21.38 2.26
N PHE A 59 4.79 21.75 3.48
CA PHE A 59 4.68 23.10 4.01
C PHE A 59 6.05 23.67 4.37
N ASP A 60 6.18 25.00 4.29
CA ASP A 60 7.36 25.75 4.71
C ASP A 60 7.39 26.03 6.23
N ALA A 61 8.39 26.78 6.67
CA ALA A 61 8.60 27.10 8.08
C ALA A 61 7.49 28.01 8.64
N GLU A 62 6.88 28.83 7.80
CA GLU A 62 5.77 29.72 8.13
C GLU A 62 4.45 28.95 8.19
N GLY A 63 4.39 27.77 7.55
CA GLY A 63 3.24 26.87 7.51
C GLY A 63 2.39 27.02 6.25
N ALA A 64 2.86 27.79 5.27
CA ALA A 64 2.28 27.89 3.94
C ALA A 64 2.76 26.72 3.05
N VAL A 65 2.10 26.52 1.90
CA VAL A 65 2.49 25.45 0.97
C VAL A 65 3.87 25.78 0.41
N ALA A 66 4.82 24.85 0.56
CA ALA A 66 6.18 25.07 0.09
C ALA A 66 6.27 25.21 -1.44
N GLU A 67 7.28 25.95 -1.88
CA GLU A 67 7.47 26.32 -3.29
C GLU A 67 7.52 25.10 -4.22
N GLY A 68 6.72 25.13 -5.29
CA GLY A 68 6.61 24.05 -6.27
C GLY A 68 5.55 22.99 -5.95
N PHE A 69 4.93 23.01 -4.75
CA PHE A 69 3.87 22.06 -4.38
C PHE A 69 2.44 22.63 -4.48
N ALA A 70 2.30 23.91 -4.83
CA ALA A 70 0.98 24.51 -5.10
C ALA A 70 0.20 23.82 -6.23
N GLY A 71 0.92 23.13 -7.13
CA GLY A 71 0.35 22.37 -8.24
C GLY A 71 -0.20 20.99 -7.88
N LEU A 72 0.02 20.50 -6.65
CA LEU A 72 -0.41 19.15 -6.27
C LEU A 72 -1.95 19.10 -6.17
N PRO A 73 -2.63 18.06 -6.74
CA PRO A 73 -4.09 18.03 -6.82
C PRO A 73 -4.80 18.18 -5.46
N TYR A 74 -4.16 17.67 -4.41
CA TYR A 74 -4.69 17.70 -3.05
C TYR A 74 -4.39 19.00 -2.28
N VAL A 75 -3.66 19.92 -2.90
CA VAL A 75 -3.40 21.29 -2.44
C VAL A 75 -4.30 22.30 -3.18
N GLN A 76 -4.59 22.07 -4.47
CA GLN A 76 -5.33 23.01 -5.33
C GLN A 76 -6.82 23.18 -4.96
N GLY A 77 -7.38 22.42 -4.02
CA GLY A 77 -8.76 22.55 -3.58
C GLY A 77 -9.08 23.85 -2.83
N GLU A 78 -10.37 24.16 -2.67
CA GLU A 78 -10.83 25.25 -1.79
C GLU A 78 -10.30 25.04 -0.36
N PRO A 79 -9.84 26.08 0.35
CA PRO A 79 -9.46 25.98 1.76
C PRO A 79 -10.57 25.31 2.59
N GLY A 80 -10.22 24.31 3.41
CA GLY A 80 -11.19 23.49 4.16
C GLY A 80 -11.83 22.34 3.37
N LYS A 81 -11.55 22.23 2.07
CA LYS A 81 -11.84 21.04 1.23
C LYS A 81 -10.57 20.36 0.73
N ARG A 82 -9.39 20.93 1.01
CA ARG A 82 -8.09 20.31 0.73
C ARG A 82 -7.91 19.10 1.61
N VAL A 83 -7.22 18.10 1.09
CA VAL A 83 -6.96 16.86 1.84
C VAL A 83 -6.16 17.14 3.10
N ALA A 84 -5.15 18.01 3.06
CA ALA A 84 -4.38 18.35 4.25
C ALA A 84 -5.26 18.99 5.35
N ASP A 85 -6.29 19.73 4.97
CA ASP A 85 -7.21 20.42 5.89
C ASP A 85 -8.34 19.50 6.40
N VAL A 86 -8.69 18.44 5.65
CA VAL A 86 -9.84 17.56 5.95
C VAL A 86 -9.40 16.22 6.51
N ILE A 87 -8.34 15.62 5.97
CA ILE A 87 -7.92 14.26 6.33
C ILE A 87 -7.26 14.24 7.70
N LEU A 88 -6.42 15.21 8.04
CA LEU A 88 -5.77 15.27 9.36
C LEU A 88 -6.82 15.46 10.48
N PRO A 89 -7.67 16.51 10.47
CA PRO A 89 -8.70 16.65 11.50
C PRO A 89 -9.72 15.52 11.49
N GLY A 90 -10.15 15.05 10.31
CA GLY A 90 -11.08 13.92 10.19
C GLY A 90 -10.50 12.58 10.65
N ALA A 91 -9.17 12.43 10.66
CA ALA A 91 -8.50 11.23 11.14
C ALA A 91 -8.54 11.09 12.66
N PHE A 92 -8.56 12.21 13.39
CA PHE A 92 -8.44 12.25 14.85
C PHE A 92 -9.69 12.75 15.57
N GLY A 93 -10.60 13.46 14.90
CA GLY A 93 -11.71 14.12 15.58
C GLY A 93 -11.18 15.08 16.65
N THR A 94 -11.50 14.82 17.91
CA THR A 94 -10.98 15.57 19.09
C THR A 94 -9.85 14.85 19.83
N ALA A 95 -9.30 13.77 19.28
CA ALA A 95 -8.33 12.91 19.98
C ALA A 95 -6.95 13.55 20.16
N LEU A 96 -6.62 14.59 19.39
CA LEU A 96 -5.35 15.33 19.50
C LEU A 96 -5.62 16.81 19.76
N PRO A 97 -4.81 17.48 20.60
CA PRO A 97 -4.92 18.91 20.81
C PRO A 97 -4.56 19.69 19.52
N PRO A 98 -5.11 20.90 19.31
CA PRO A 98 -4.86 21.69 18.09
C PRO A 98 -3.37 21.93 17.78
N GLU A 99 -2.56 22.14 18.80
CA GLU A 99 -1.10 22.35 18.65
C GLU A 99 -0.38 21.10 18.09
N GLU A 100 -0.80 19.92 18.53
CA GLU A 100 -0.29 18.64 18.02
C GLU A 100 -0.69 18.44 16.55
N LEU A 101 -1.95 18.73 16.21
CA LEU A 101 -2.45 18.64 14.84
C LEU A 101 -1.68 19.58 13.91
N GLU A 102 -1.40 20.80 14.33
CA GLU A 102 -0.61 21.75 13.55
C GLU A 102 0.84 21.27 13.39
N ARG A 103 1.44 20.69 14.44
CA ARG A 103 2.79 20.10 14.34
C ARG A 103 2.82 18.96 13.31
N ARG A 104 1.84 18.05 13.35
CA ARG A 104 1.71 16.95 12.37
C ARG A 104 1.45 17.46 10.95
N ARG A 105 0.64 18.50 10.80
CA ARG A 105 0.38 19.16 9.51
C ARG A 105 1.67 19.70 8.90
N ARG A 106 2.48 20.42 9.67
CA ARG A 106 3.77 20.98 9.21
C ARG A 106 4.79 19.91 8.84
N ALA A 107 4.70 18.73 9.45
CA ALA A 107 5.58 17.61 9.17
C ALA A 107 5.16 16.75 7.95
N LEU A 108 4.04 17.06 7.29
CA LEU A 108 3.58 16.28 6.14
C LEU A 108 4.61 16.29 5.00
N HIS A 109 4.84 15.12 4.42
CA HIS A 109 5.68 14.95 3.23
C HIS A 109 4.89 15.29 1.96
N ALA A 110 5.53 16.01 1.03
CA ALA A 110 5.07 16.14 -0.33
C ALA A 110 5.24 14.79 -1.05
N THR A 111 4.14 14.21 -1.49
CA THR A 111 4.09 12.85 -2.03
C THR A 111 3.20 12.82 -3.27
N GLY A 112 3.22 11.71 -4.00
CA GLY A 112 2.41 11.57 -5.21
C GLY A 112 0.90 11.46 -4.93
N LEU A 113 0.54 11.03 -3.73
CA LEU A 113 -0.85 10.90 -3.30
C LEU A 113 -1.08 11.61 -1.97
N GLU A 114 -2.31 12.07 -1.78
CA GLU A 114 -2.74 12.89 -0.65
C GLU A 114 -2.67 12.17 0.71
N ARG A 115 -2.57 10.83 0.69
CA ARG A 115 -2.41 9.98 1.87
C ARG A 115 -0.98 9.46 2.04
N GLY A 116 0.01 9.99 1.33
CA GLY A 116 1.43 9.58 1.40
C GLY A 116 2.02 9.57 2.81
N SER A 117 1.46 10.37 3.71
CA SER A 117 1.87 10.49 5.12
C SER A 117 0.87 9.84 6.10
N ASN A 118 -0.08 9.02 5.63
CA ASN A 118 -1.20 8.56 6.46
C ASN A 118 -0.76 7.67 7.64
N THR A 119 0.24 6.81 7.46
CA THR A 119 0.78 5.97 8.55
C THR A 119 2.30 5.93 8.52
N LEU A 120 2.93 5.75 9.68
CA LEU A 120 4.39 5.69 9.83
C LEU A 120 5.06 4.68 8.89
N LEU A 121 4.59 3.43 8.87
CA LEU A 121 5.19 2.38 8.02
C LEU A 121 5.02 2.69 6.54
N TYR A 122 3.83 3.12 6.12
CA TYR A 122 3.60 3.54 4.73
C TYR A 122 4.53 4.69 4.31
N ALA A 123 4.71 5.70 5.17
CA ALA A 123 5.63 6.81 4.91
C ALA A 123 7.12 6.35 4.94
N ALA A 124 7.46 5.36 5.78
CA ALA A 124 8.78 4.73 5.78
C ALA A 124 9.08 4.04 4.45
N PHE A 125 8.13 3.25 3.92
CA PHE A 125 8.25 2.65 2.59
C PHE A 125 8.39 3.71 1.49
N ASN A 126 7.63 4.80 1.56
CA ASN A 126 7.77 5.91 0.61
C ASN A 126 9.18 6.52 0.65
N ALA A 127 9.75 6.69 1.84
CA ALA A 127 11.13 7.17 1.98
C ALA A 127 12.14 6.18 1.39
N ILE A 128 12.02 4.87 1.65
CA ILE A 128 12.92 3.84 1.10
C ILE A 128 12.84 3.78 -0.43
N PHE A 129 11.63 3.78 -1.01
CA PHE A 129 11.48 3.73 -2.47
C PHE A 129 11.88 5.04 -3.16
N LEU A 130 11.76 6.19 -2.48
CA LEU A 130 12.32 7.45 -2.96
C LEU A 130 13.85 7.40 -2.99
N ARG A 131 14.49 6.88 -1.92
CA ARG A 131 15.94 6.69 -1.87
C ARG A 131 16.41 5.76 -2.98
N GLU A 132 15.70 4.64 -3.17
CA GLU A 132 16.03 3.68 -4.22
C GLU A 132 15.92 4.30 -5.60
N HIS A 133 14.89 5.12 -5.86
CA HIS A 133 14.78 5.86 -7.12
C HIS A 133 16.00 6.78 -7.34
N ASN A 134 16.35 7.61 -6.35
CA ASN A 134 17.48 8.53 -6.47
C ASN A 134 18.82 7.78 -6.64
N ARG A 135 18.97 6.62 -5.98
CA ARG A 135 20.13 5.72 -6.12
C ARG A 135 20.22 5.14 -7.54
N ILE A 136 19.09 4.69 -8.11
CA ILE A 136 19.02 4.19 -9.49
C ILE A 136 19.37 5.31 -10.48
N CYS A 137 18.85 6.53 -10.28
CA CYS A 137 19.21 7.69 -11.10
C CYS A 137 20.72 7.94 -11.11
N GLY A 138 21.38 7.90 -9.94
CA GLY A 138 22.84 8.01 -9.86
C GLY A 138 23.59 6.89 -10.60
N ALA A 139 23.12 5.65 -10.47
CA ALA A 139 23.70 4.51 -11.18
C ALA A 139 23.54 4.61 -12.71
N LEU A 140 22.40 5.11 -13.19
CA LEU A 140 22.15 5.37 -14.61
C LEU A 140 23.06 6.49 -15.12
N ALA A 141 23.12 7.62 -14.42
CA ALA A 141 23.93 8.78 -14.82
C ALA A 141 25.43 8.45 -14.90
N ALA A 142 25.94 7.58 -14.02
CA ALA A 142 27.34 7.15 -14.03
C ALA A 142 27.73 6.37 -15.30
N VAL A 143 26.79 5.61 -15.89
CA VAL A 143 27.03 4.80 -17.10
C VAL A 143 26.57 5.53 -18.37
N HIS A 144 25.65 6.49 -18.24
CA HIS A 144 25.06 7.23 -19.33
C HIS A 144 25.20 8.75 -19.13
N PRO A 145 26.42 9.32 -19.23
CA PRO A 145 26.67 10.73 -18.96
C PRO A 145 25.97 11.70 -19.92
N GLY A 146 25.49 11.22 -21.08
CA GLY A 146 24.74 12.00 -22.05
C GLY A 146 23.22 11.98 -21.87
N TRP A 147 22.68 11.25 -20.88
CA TRP A 147 21.24 11.23 -20.62
C TRP A 147 20.78 12.47 -19.86
N ASP A 148 19.66 13.03 -20.29
CA ASP A 148 19.04 14.17 -19.62
C ASP A 148 18.23 13.76 -18.37
N ASP A 149 17.79 14.77 -17.61
CA ASP A 149 16.99 14.59 -16.40
C ASP A 149 15.72 13.75 -16.64
N HIS A 150 15.06 13.96 -17.78
CA HIS A 150 13.82 13.25 -18.09
C HIS A 150 14.06 11.76 -18.35
N ARG A 151 15.06 11.43 -19.16
CA ARG A 151 15.42 10.05 -19.48
C ARG A 151 15.88 9.30 -18.24
N LEU A 152 16.67 9.93 -17.37
CA LEU A 152 17.09 9.36 -16.09
C LEU A 152 15.87 9.05 -15.20
N PHE A 153 14.96 10.03 -15.04
CA PHE A 153 13.77 9.89 -14.22
C PHE A 153 12.86 8.74 -14.70
N GLU A 154 12.49 8.72 -15.98
CA GLU A 154 11.55 7.70 -16.49
C GLU A 154 12.17 6.30 -16.46
N THR A 155 13.47 6.17 -16.77
CA THR A 155 14.15 4.88 -16.70
C THR A 155 14.23 4.38 -15.25
N ALA A 156 14.59 5.26 -14.31
CA ALA A 156 14.64 4.91 -12.89
C ALA A 156 13.26 4.59 -12.32
N ARG A 157 12.21 5.30 -12.73
CA ARG A 157 10.82 4.98 -12.38
C ARG A 157 10.46 3.57 -12.83
N ASN A 158 10.73 3.22 -14.09
CA ASN A 158 10.44 1.89 -14.63
C ASN A 158 11.18 0.78 -13.86
N VAL A 159 12.48 0.97 -13.58
CA VAL A 159 13.27 0.01 -12.80
C VAL A 159 12.66 -0.16 -11.39
N ASN A 160 12.37 0.95 -10.71
CA ASN A 160 11.85 0.93 -9.34
C ASN A 160 10.45 0.28 -9.25
N THR A 161 9.60 0.52 -10.26
CA THR A 161 8.29 -0.13 -10.36
C THR A 161 8.42 -1.64 -10.53
N VAL A 162 9.35 -2.11 -11.37
CA VAL A 162 9.61 -3.55 -11.54
C VAL A 162 10.16 -4.17 -10.25
N LEU A 163 11.01 -3.45 -9.50
CA LEU A 163 11.45 -3.91 -8.18
C LEU A 163 10.26 -4.10 -7.23
N LEU A 164 9.32 -3.15 -7.17
CA LEU A 164 8.10 -3.31 -6.38
C LEU A 164 7.29 -4.53 -6.80
N LEU A 165 7.03 -4.69 -8.11
CA LEU A 165 6.29 -5.84 -8.64
C LEU A 165 6.97 -7.17 -8.28
N LYS A 166 8.30 -7.22 -8.36
CA LYS A 166 9.09 -8.40 -7.98
C LYS A 166 8.95 -8.71 -6.49
N LEU A 167 9.06 -7.71 -5.61
CA LEU A 167 8.83 -7.92 -4.17
C LEU A 167 7.41 -8.40 -3.86
N ILE A 168 6.40 -7.84 -4.56
CA ILE A 168 5.01 -8.26 -4.40
C ILE A 168 4.84 -9.73 -4.76
N ILE A 169 5.36 -10.18 -5.91
CA ILE A 169 5.17 -11.55 -6.39
C ILE A 169 6.06 -12.55 -5.66
N GLU A 170 7.35 -12.22 -5.49
CA GLU A 170 8.37 -13.16 -5.06
C GLU A 170 8.51 -13.25 -3.53
N GLU A 171 8.07 -12.25 -2.78
CA GLU A 171 8.08 -12.29 -1.31
C GLU A 171 6.69 -12.19 -0.72
N TYR A 172 5.97 -11.09 -0.96
CA TYR A 172 4.70 -10.81 -0.29
C TYR A 172 3.63 -11.86 -0.58
N ILE A 173 3.37 -12.18 -1.86
CA ILE A 173 2.39 -13.21 -2.24
C ILE A 173 2.86 -14.60 -1.78
N ASN A 174 4.15 -14.90 -1.90
CA ASN A 174 4.71 -16.18 -1.47
C ASN A 174 4.55 -16.43 0.03
N GLN A 175 4.70 -15.39 0.85
CA GLN A 175 4.48 -15.47 2.28
C GLN A 175 3.00 -15.63 2.59
N LEU A 176 2.16 -14.78 1.99
CA LEU A 176 0.72 -14.76 2.24
C LEU A 176 0.02 -16.05 1.79
N ALA A 177 0.50 -16.67 0.71
CA ALA A 177 -0.09 -17.89 0.18
C ALA A 177 0.24 -19.12 1.04
N GLY A 178 1.38 -19.13 1.74
CA GLY A 178 1.81 -20.26 2.58
C GLY A 178 2.01 -21.58 1.81
N LEU A 179 2.14 -21.54 0.48
CA LEU A 179 2.20 -22.73 -0.36
C LEU A 179 3.62 -23.31 -0.45
N PRO A 180 3.75 -24.63 -0.66
CA PRO A 180 5.06 -25.28 -0.87
C PRO A 180 5.69 -24.90 -2.23
N ILE A 181 4.93 -24.27 -3.13
CA ILE A 181 5.42 -23.72 -4.40
C ILE A 181 5.81 -22.25 -4.22
N ARG A 182 6.84 -21.81 -4.94
CA ARG A 182 7.29 -20.41 -4.94
C ARG A 182 6.98 -19.75 -6.28
N PHE A 183 6.21 -18.67 -6.22
CA PHE A 183 5.94 -17.80 -7.36
C PHE A 183 7.14 -16.93 -7.70
N ARG A 184 7.29 -16.61 -8.99
CA ARG A 184 8.33 -15.72 -9.52
C ARG A 184 7.72 -14.68 -10.45
N ALA A 185 8.31 -13.50 -10.51
CA ALA A 185 7.94 -12.47 -11.48
C ALA A 185 8.51 -12.84 -12.86
N ASP A 186 7.86 -13.79 -13.54
CA ASP A 186 8.25 -14.28 -14.86
C ASP A 186 7.43 -13.60 -15.98
N PRO A 187 8.04 -12.75 -16.82
CA PRO A 187 7.35 -12.08 -17.92
C PRO A 187 6.98 -13.03 -19.08
N SER A 188 7.50 -14.26 -19.12
CA SER A 188 7.47 -15.11 -20.32
C SER A 188 6.16 -15.86 -20.57
N PHE A 189 5.22 -15.87 -19.62
CA PHE A 189 4.04 -16.72 -19.69
C PHE A 189 2.70 -15.99 -19.64
N ALA A 190 2.61 -14.86 -18.93
CA ALA A 190 1.35 -14.20 -18.62
C ALA A 190 0.60 -13.80 -19.90
N GLU A 191 1.28 -13.19 -20.87
CA GLU A 191 0.72 -12.77 -22.17
C GLU A 191 0.13 -13.91 -23.02
N LYS A 192 0.52 -15.16 -22.74
CA LYS A 192 0.03 -16.35 -23.45
C LYS A 192 -1.27 -16.89 -22.85
N GLN A 193 -1.71 -16.33 -21.71
CA GLN A 193 -2.87 -16.83 -20.98
C GLN A 193 -4.16 -16.13 -21.39
N ARG A 194 -5.28 -16.85 -21.30
CA ARG A 194 -6.63 -16.31 -21.64
C ARG A 194 -7.09 -15.19 -20.71
N TRP A 195 -6.56 -15.15 -19.48
CA TRP A 195 -6.91 -14.14 -18.49
C TRP A 195 -6.08 -12.86 -18.63
N TYR A 196 -5.08 -12.82 -19.52
CA TYR A 196 -4.25 -11.64 -19.73
C TYR A 196 -5.09 -10.50 -20.31
N ARG A 197 -5.24 -9.43 -19.53
CA ARG A 197 -6.04 -8.25 -19.88
C ARG A 197 -5.47 -7.03 -19.20
N THR A 198 -5.76 -5.84 -19.73
CA THR A 198 -5.46 -4.59 -19.03
C THR A 198 -6.09 -4.61 -17.64
N ASN A 199 -5.32 -4.17 -16.66
CA ASN A 199 -5.76 -4.21 -15.28
C ASN A 199 -7.00 -3.34 -15.07
N ARG A 200 -7.95 -3.85 -14.28
CA ARG A 200 -9.12 -3.12 -13.81
C ARG A 200 -9.48 -3.61 -12.43
N ILE A 201 -9.20 -2.76 -11.46
CA ILE A 201 -9.46 -3.07 -10.06
C ILE A 201 -10.96 -2.94 -9.76
N SER A 202 -11.51 -4.02 -9.19
CA SER A 202 -12.92 -4.14 -8.84
C SER A 202 -13.23 -3.53 -7.48
N ILE A 203 -14.53 -3.29 -7.23
CA ILE A 203 -15.01 -2.81 -5.94
C ILE A 203 -14.90 -3.91 -4.88
N GLU A 204 -15.08 -5.15 -5.31
CA GLU A 204 -14.90 -6.36 -4.51
C GLU A 204 -13.46 -6.46 -4.04
N PHE A 205 -12.48 -6.22 -4.94
CA PHE A 205 -11.07 -6.20 -4.59
C PHE A 205 -10.74 -5.06 -3.59
N ASN A 206 -11.40 -3.90 -3.71
CA ASN A 206 -11.27 -2.83 -2.72
C ASN A 206 -11.66 -3.27 -1.30
N LEU A 207 -12.76 -4.02 -1.20
CA LEU A 207 -13.33 -4.42 0.07
C LEU A 207 -12.60 -5.63 0.67
N LEU A 208 -12.20 -6.59 -0.15
CA LEU A 208 -11.52 -7.79 0.32
C LEU A 208 -10.13 -7.48 0.88
N TYR A 209 -9.47 -6.39 0.46
CA TYR A 209 -8.15 -5.98 0.96
C TYR A 209 -8.17 -5.20 2.29
N ARG A 210 -9.33 -5.12 2.96
CA ARG A 210 -9.49 -4.37 4.22
C ARG A 210 -9.06 -5.18 5.44
N TRP A 211 -7.80 -5.60 5.46
CA TRP A 211 -7.24 -6.46 6.50
C TRP A 211 -6.86 -5.68 7.77
N HIS A 212 -7.76 -4.81 8.26
CA HIS A 212 -7.48 -3.96 9.42
C HIS A 212 -7.26 -4.76 10.71
N SER A 213 -7.73 -6.01 10.77
CA SER A 213 -7.47 -6.94 11.87
C SER A 213 -6.01 -7.41 11.95
N MET A 214 -5.19 -7.15 10.93
CA MET A 214 -3.75 -7.38 11.00
C MET A 214 -3.02 -6.30 11.79
N ILE A 215 -3.63 -5.13 11.98
CA ILE A 215 -2.98 -3.99 12.61
C ILE A 215 -2.90 -4.27 14.12
N PRO A 216 -1.70 -4.25 14.72
CA PRO A 216 -1.56 -4.46 16.16
C PRO A 216 -2.07 -3.24 16.94
N ASP A 217 -2.52 -3.47 18.17
CA ASP A 217 -2.94 -2.39 19.07
C ASP A 217 -1.80 -1.38 19.34
N ARG A 218 -0.55 -1.85 19.42
CA ARG A 218 0.66 -1.02 19.59
C ARG A 218 1.83 -1.60 18.80
N LEU A 219 2.77 -0.76 18.35
CA LEU A 219 3.98 -1.21 17.65
C LEU A 219 5.14 -1.24 18.64
N GLU A 220 5.75 -2.39 18.82
CA GLU A 220 6.87 -2.61 19.74
C GLU A 220 8.19 -2.19 19.09
N LEU A 221 8.94 -1.33 19.77
CA LEU A 221 10.17 -0.71 19.27
C LEU A 221 11.33 -0.96 20.24
N GLY A 222 11.61 -2.24 20.50
CA GLY A 222 12.56 -2.64 21.55
C GLY A 222 12.00 -2.25 22.92
N ASP A 223 12.67 -1.32 23.60
CA ASP A 223 12.30 -0.90 24.97
C ASP A 223 11.18 0.16 25.01
N SER A 224 10.64 0.57 23.87
CA SER A 224 9.55 1.54 23.77
C SER A 224 8.41 1.03 22.90
N VAL A 225 7.24 1.67 23.00
CA VAL A 225 6.07 1.35 22.17
C VAL A 225 5.60 2.59 21.41
N ILE A 226 5.03 2.38 20.23
CA ILE A 226 4.27 3.39 19.51
C ILE A 226 2.79 3.11 19.70
N GLU A 227 2.10 4.08 20.29
CA GLU A 227 0.67 4.00 20.59
C GLU A 227 -0.19 4.21 19.34
N PRO A 228 -1.45 3.74 19.33
CA PRO A 228 -2.35 3.86 18.17
C PRO A 228 -2.45 5.27 17.57
N LEU A 229 -2.46 6.30 18.42
CA LEU A 229 -2.58 7.68 17.96
C LEU A 229 -1.35 8.14 17.19
N ASP A 230 -0.19 7.55 17.44
CA ASP A 230 1.07 7.90 16.79
C ASP A 230 1.32 7.15 15.49
N TYR A 231 0.54 6.11 15.20
CA TYR A 231 0.59 5.43 13.91
C TYR A 231 0.33 6.36 12.74
N ARG A 232 -0.52 7.38 12.93
CA ARG A 232 -1.12 8.17 11.85
C ARG A 232 -0.53 9.58 11.77
N PHE A 233 -0.17 10.00 10.57
CA PHE A 233 0.29 11.38 10.27
C PHE A 233 1.40 11.91 11.20
N ASN A 234 2.26 11.05 11.73
CA ASN A 234 3.33 11.45 12.65
C ASN A 234 4.70 11.38 11.98
N ASN A 235 4.88 12.12 10.88
CA ASN A 235 6.11 12.07 10.10
C ASN A 235 7.33 12.56 10.90
N SER A 236 7.15 13.46 11.88
CA SER A 236 8.23 13.87 12.78
C SER A 236 8.77 12.69 13.59
N LEU A 237 7.91 11.76 14.01
CA LEU A 237 8.32 10.53 14.69
C LEU A 237 9.02 9.55 13.72
N LEU A 238 8.53 9.43 12.48
CA LEU A 238 9.26 8.69 11.43
C LEU A 238 10.67 9.25 11.22
N GLU A 239 10.78 10.57 11.07
CA GLU A 239 12.05 11.25 10.84
C GLU A 239 13.00 11.13 12.03
N SER A 240 12.50 11.13 13.27
CA SER A 240 13.35 10.98 14.45
C SER A 240 13.81 9.54 14.68
N LEU A 241 13.00 8.54 14.32
CA LEU A 241 13.32 7.12 14.50
C LEU A 241 14.13 6.52 13.36
N GLY A 242 13.93 7.01 12.13
CA GLY A 242 14.45 6.39 10.91
C GLY A 242 13.52 5.31 10.36
N ALA A 243 13.50 5.17 9.03
CA ALA A 243 12.64 4.22 8.32
C ALA A 243 13.03 2.76 8.63
N GLU A 244 14.33 2.49 8.71
CA GLU A 244 14.92 1.17 8.94
C GLU A 244 14.51 0.61 10.29
N ARG A 245 14.52 1.44 11.34
CA ARG A 245 14.14 1.03 12.70
C ARG A 245 12.66 0.65 12.78
N LEU A 246 11.79 1.39 12.09
CA LEU A 246 10.36 1.09 12.02
C LEU A 246 10.06 -0.18 11.22
N ILE A 247 10.72 -0.35 10.08
CA ILE A 247 10.58 -1.57 9.26
C ILE A 247 11.08 -2.79 10.06
N ALA A 248 12.22 -2.67 10.73
CA ALA A 248 12.76 -3.75 11.55
C ALA A 248 11.87 -4.08 12.76
N ALA A 249 11.19 -3.11 13.35
CA ALA A 249 10.19 -3.35 14.39
C ALA A 249 8.98 -4.13 13.83
N ALA A 250 8.44 -3.67 12.70
CA ALA A 250 7.31 -4.32 12.03
C ALA A 250 7.64 -5.75 11.56
N SER A 251 8.88 -6.02 11.13
CA SER A 251 9.32 -7.36 10.74
C SER A 251 9.56 -8.32 11.93
N ARG A 252 9.57 -7.82 13.18
CA ARG A 252 9.68 -8.68 14.37
C ARG A 252 8.35 -8.96 15.03
N GLN A 253 7.42 -8.01 14.93
CA GLN A 253 6.16 -8.10 15.61
C GLN A 253 5.14 -8.86 14.76
N PRO A 254 4.54 -9.95 15.27
CA PRO A 254 3.49 -10.65 14.56
C PRO A 254 2.30 -9.75 14.25
N ALA A 255 1.74 -9.92 13.04
CA ALA A 255 0.49 -9.26 12.66
C ALA A 255 -0.71 -9.97 13.31
N GLY A 256 -1.82 -9.23 13.45
CA GLY A 256 -3.07 -9.83 13.90
C GLY A 256 -3.67 -10.79 12.87
N ARG A 257 -4.43 -11.77 13.35
CA ARG A 257 -5.14 -12.71 12.47
C ARG A 257 -6.26 -12.00 11.69
N ILE A 258 -6.43 -12.36 10.42
CA ILE A 258 -7.51 -11.84 9.58
C ILE A 258 -8.84 -12.46 10.00
N GLY A 259 -9.83 -11.63 10.34
CA GLY A 259 -11.17 -12.12 10.66
C GLY A 259 -12.01 -11.18 11.53
N LEU A 260 -13.25 -11.59 11.80
CA LEU A 260 -14.15 -10.87 12.70
C LEU A 260 -13.64 -10.86 14.14
N GLY A 261 -13.94 -9.77 14.87
CA GLY A 261 -13.64 -9.65 16.30
C GLY A 261 -12.19 -9.28 16.63
N ASN A 262 -11.32 -9.13 15.63
CA ASN A 262 -9.90 -8.83 15.82
C ASN A 262 -9.46 -7.46 15.27
N VAL A 263 -10.41 -6.56 14.97
CA VAL A 263 -10.09 -5.21 14.48
C VAL A 263 -9.90 -4.25 15.66
N PRO A 264 -8.76 -3.52 15.73
CA PRO A 264 -8.50 -2.59 16.83
C PRO A 264 -9.50 -1.44 16.83
N ARG A 265 -9.84 -0.94 18.02
CA ARG A 265 -10.94 0.04 18.22
C ARG A 265 -10.78 1.30 17.37
N PHE A 266 -9.55 1.80 17.21
CA PHE A 266 -9.27 3.00 16.43
C PHE A 266 -9.54 2.82 14.92
N MET A 267 -9.73 1.59 14.44
CA MET A 267 -10.08 1.27 13.05
C MET A 267 -11.57 0.98 12.82
N TRP A 268 -12.40 0.94 13.87
CA TRP A 268 -13.83 0.63 13.73
C TRP A 268 -14.58 1.57 12.78
N GLN A 269 -14.21 2.85 12.74
CA GLN A 269 -14.83 3.80 11.81
C GLN A 269 -14.51 3.46 10.34
N ALA A 270 -13.32 2.89 10.07
CA ALA A 270 -12.95 2.43 8.73
C ALA A 270 -13.78 1.20 8.34
N GLU A 271 -14.00 0.25 9.26
CA GLU A 271 -14.86 -0.93 9.06
C GLU A 271 -16.31 -0.52 8.77
N LYS A 272 -16.87 0.36 9.61
CA LYS A 272 -18.22 0.88 9.38
C LYS A 272 -18.32 1.55 8.00
N SER A 273 -17.33 2.36 7.64
CA SER A 273 -17.30 3.04 6.34
C SER A 273 -17.21 2.07 5.18
N ALA A 274 -16.53 0.92 5.35
CA ALA A 274 -16.44 -0.14 4.36
C ALA A 274 -17.78 -0.87 4.16
N ILE A 275 -18.49 -1.17 5.24
CA ILE A 275 -19.84 -1.75 5.18
C ILE A 275 -20.81 -0.78 4.49
N ASP A 276 -20.81 0.49 4.89
CA ASP A 276 -21.65 1.53 4.27
C ASP A 276 -21.31 1.70 2.77
N PHE A 277 -20.03 1.61 2.41
CA PHE A 277 -19.58 1.63 1.03
C PHE A 277 -20.11 0.42 0.24
N ALA A 278 -19.93 -0.81 0.74
CA ALA A 278 -20.45 -2.03 0.12
C ALA A 278 -21.96 -1.96 -0.13
N ARG A 279 -22.73 -1.48 0.86
CA ARG A 279 -24.19 -1.29 0.75
C ARG A 279 -24.57 -0.25 -0.30
N SER A 280 -23.82 0.84 -0.42
CA SER A 280 -24.08 1.87 -1.44
C SER A 280 -23.94 1.35 -2.88
N PHE A 281 -23.13 0.31 -3.08
CA PHE A 281 -22.97 -0.38 -4.37
C PHE A 281 -23.87 -1.61 -4.52
N ARG A 282 -24.69 -1.94 -3.51
CA ARG A 282 -25.63 -3.07 -3.54
C ARG A 282 -24.96 -4.38 -3.96
N LEU A 283 -23.78 -4.65 -3.41
CA LEU A 283 -23.08 -5.92 -3.68
C LEU A 283 -23.97 -7.11 -3.32
N GLN A 284 -23.83 -8.18 -4.10
CA GLN A 284 -24.57 -9.41 -3.84
C GLN A 284 -24.17 -10.05 -2.49
N PRO A 285 -25.00 -10.96 -1.94
CA PRO A 285 -24.64 -11.70 -0.74
C PRO A 285 -23.40 -12.57 -0.92
N PHE A 286 -22.75 -12.89 0.19
CA PHE A 286 -21.53 -13.71 0.24
C PHE A 286 -21.64 -15.05 -0.51
N ASN A 287 -22.76 -15.78 -0.33
CA ASN A 287 -22.97 -17.07 -1.02
C ASN A 287 -23.08 -16.93 -2.54
N ALA A 288 -23.53 -15.79 -3.08
CA ALA A 288 -23.56 -15.56 -4.52
C ALA A 288 -22.14 -15.45 -5.10
N TYR A 289 -21.21 -14.84 -4.36
CA TYR A 289 -19.80 -14.81 -4.74
C TYR A 289 -19.14 -16.18 -4.62
N ARG A 290 -19.48 -16.98 -3.59
CA ARG A 290 -19.03 -18.39 -3.52
C ARG A 290 -19.43 -19.16 -4.78
N GLN A 291 -20.70 -19.06 -5.20
CA GLN A 291 -21.17 -19.70 -6.44
C GLN A 291 -20.45 -19.19 -7.69
N CYS A 292 -20.21 -17.87 -7.78
CA CYS A 292 -19.47 -17.27 -8.90
C CYS A 292 -18.05 -17.85 -9.04
N PHE A 293 -17.40 -18.15 -7.91
CA PHE A 293 -16.08 -18.79 -7.85
C PHE A 293 -16.13 -20.33 -7.86
N GLY A 294 -17.31 -20.93 -8.12
CA GLY A 294 -17.49 -22.38 -8.17
C GLY A 294 -17.43 -23.08 -6.80
N LEU A 295 -17.50 -22.32 -5.71
CA LEU A 295 -17.47 -22.83 -4.34
C LEU A 295 -18.88 -23.17 -3.85
N LYS A 296 -18.99 -24.17 -2.97
CA LYS A 296 -20.27 -24.59 -2.38
C LYS A 296 -20.80 -23.48 -1.45
N PRO A 297 -22.06 -23.01 -1.61
CA PRO A 297 -22.69 -22.12 -0.63
C PRO A 297 -22.73 -22.76 0.75
N TYR A 298 -22.54 -21.96 1.80
CA TYR A 298 -22.77 -22.43 3.17
C TYR A 298 -24.27 -22.56 3.44
N ALA A 299 -24.66 -23.58 4.21
CA ALA A 299 -26.05 -23.79 4.60
C ALA A 299 -26.41 -23.14 5.95
N SER A 300 -25.41 -22.81 6.77
CA SER A 300 -25.62 -22.18 8.08
C SER A 300 -24.43 -21.31 8.50
N PHE A 301 -24.65 -20.39 9.44
CA PHE A 301 -23.55 -19.62 10.04
C PHE A 301 -22.57 -20.51 10.82
N GLY A 302 -23.03 -21.63 11.39
CA GLY A 302 -22.15 -22.58 12.07
C GLY A 302 -21.17 -23.27 11.13
N GLU A 303 -21.61 -23.65 9.93
CA GLU A 303 -20.74 -24.21 8.87
C GLU A 303 -19.74 -23.16 8.37
N LEU A 304 -20.17 -21.89 8.23
CA LEU A 304 -19.32 -20.78 7.79
C LEU A 304 -18.21 -20.45 8.78
N THR A 305 -18.54 -20.28 10.06
CA THR A 305 -17.63 -19.66 11.05
C THR A 305 -16.80 -20.68 11.82
N GLY A 306 -17.27 -21.92 11.92
CA GLY A 306 -16.72 -22.91 12.85
C GLY A 306 -16.80 -22.48 14.34
N ASN A 307 -17.50 -21.39 14.65
CA ASN A 307 -17.56 -20.78 15.98
C ASN A 307 -19.01 -20.46 16.35
N ARG A 308 -19.50 -21.09 17.43
CA ARG A 308 -20.91 -20.99 17.88
C ARG A 308 -21.30 -19.57 18.27
N ASP A 309 -20.44 -18.83 18.95
CA ASP A 309 -20.73 -17.48 19.43
C ASP A 309 -20.81 -16.48 18.27
N THR A 310 -19.85 -16.56 17.33
CA THR A 310 -19.86 -15.75 16.11
C THR A 310 -21.08 -16.10 15.25
N ALA A 311 -21.40 -17.38 15.11
CA ALA A 311 -22.56 -17.83 14.35
C ALA A 311 -23.88 -17.28 14.93
N ALA A 312 -24.06 -17.37 16.25
CA ALA A 312 -25.25 -16.86 16.92
C ALA A 312 -25.39 -15.33 16.79
N ARG A 313 -24.28 -14.58 16.86
CA ARG A 313 -24.28 -13.12 16.65
C ARG A 313 -24.65 -12.75 15.21
N LEU A 314 -24.10 -13.45 14.22
CA LEU A 314 -24.43 -13.23 12.81
C LEU A 314 -25.89 -13.58 12.53
N GLU A 315 -26.40 -14.69 13.07
CA GLU A 315 -27.80 -15.08 12.94
C GLU A 315 -28.74 -14.06 13.58
N ALA A 316 -28.38 -13.49 14.73
CA ALA A 316 -29.16 -12.42 15.37
C ALA A 316 -29.24 -11.14 14.51
N LEU A 317 -28.19 -10.84 13.74
CA LEU A 317 -28.10 -9.64 12.89
C LEU A 317 -28.74 -9.83 11.51
N TYR A 318 -28.48 -10.98 10.87
CA TYR A 318 -28.92 -11.28 9.50
C TYR A 318 -30.17 -12.16 9.45
N GLY A 319 -30.65 -12.67 10.60
CA GLY A 319 -31.72 -13.65 10.72
C GLY A 319 -31.27 -15.08 10.34
N PRO A 320 -32.18 -16.08 10.33
CA PRO A 320 -31.84 -17.51 10.23
C PRO A 320 -31.17 -18.01 8.94
N SER A 321 -31.03 -17.16 7.91
CA SER A 321 -30.53 -17.60 6.59
C SER A 321 -29.23 -16.91 6.27
N VAL A 322 -28.18 -17.71 6.07
CA VAL A 322 -26.83 -17.28 5.69
C VAL A 322 -26.79 -16.64 4.29
N ASP A 323 -27.80 -16.88 3.44
CA ASP A 323 -27.91 -16.25 2.12
C ASP A 323 -28.15 -14.74 2.16
N ARG A 324 -28.44 -14.19 3.35
CA ARG A 324 -28.53 -12.74 3.58
C ARG A 324 -27.22 -12.09 4.01
N LEU A 325 -26.18 -12.88 4.27
CA LEU A 325 -24.90 -12.37 4.75
C LEU A 325 -24.22 -11.50 3.70
N GLU A 326 -23.84 -10.29 4.08
CA GLU A 326 -23.13 -9.35 3.21
C GLU A 326 -21.74 -9.86 2.84
N PHE A 327 -21.32 -9.60 1.59
CA PHE A 327 -20.03 -10.04 1.04
C PHE A 327 -18.84 -9.82 1.98
N GLY A 328 -18.57 -8.57 2.38
CA GLY A 328 -17.40 -8.25 3.20
C GLY A 328 -17.44 -8.90 4.59
N VAL A 329 -18.62 -8.97 5.21
CA VAL A 329 -18.77 -9.63 6.52
C VAL A 329 -18.53 -11.13 6.39
N GLY A 330 -19.05 -11.75 5.33
CA GLY A 330 -18.83 -13.17 5.04
C GLY A 330 -17.35 -13.52 4.82
N LEU A 331 -16.60 -12.70 4.07
CA LEU A 331 -15.16 -12.92 3.84
C LEU A 331 -14.37 -13.02 5.16
N PHE A 332 -14.65 -12.15 6.13
CA PHE A 332 -13.95 -12.14 7.42
C PHE A 332 -14.57 -13.07 8.46
N ALA A 333 -15.78 -13.58 8.21
CA ALA A 333 -16.44 -14.58 9.05
C ALA A 333 -16.03 -16.02 8.70
N GLU A 334 -15.57 -16.25 7.47
CA GLU A 334 -15.22 -17.56 6.95
C GLU A 334 -14.04 -18.18 7.70
N HIS A 335 -14.28 -19.37 8.25
CA HIS A 335 -13.29 -20.13 8.97
C HIS A 335 -12.09 -20.51 8.08
N HIS A 336 -10.91 -20.57 8.68
CA HIS A 336 -9.68 -21.06 8.07
C HIS A 336 -8.76 -21.64 9.13
N ASP A 337 -7.86 -22.52 8.72
CA ASP A 337 -6.88 -23.15 9.61
C ASP A 337 -5.82 -22.15 10.10
N GLU A 338 -5.04 -22.52 11.13
CA GLU A 338 -4.01 -21.64 11.71
C GLU A 338 -2.84 -21.36 10.76
N ASP A 339 -2.55 -22.28 9.86
CA ASP A 339 -1.51 -22.16 8.83
C ASP A 339 -1.98 -21.40 7.57
N ALA A 340 -3.27 -21.04 7.51
CA ALA A 340 -3.84 -20.27 6.42
C ALA A 340 -4.07 -18.81 6.82
N SER A 341 -3.78 -17.88 5.92
CA SER A 341 -4.12 -16.46 6.13
C SER A 341 -5.60 -16.13 5.86
N PHE A 342 -6.30 -16.98 5.11
CA PHE A 342 -7.63 -16.69 4.57
C PHE A 342 -8.58 -17.89 4.54
N GLY A 343 -9.87 -17.58 4.67
CA GLY A 343 -10.98 -18.43 4.22
C GLY A 343 -10.92 -18.73 2.73
N GLU A 344 -11.66 -19.76 2.32
CA GLU A 344 -11.66 -20.31 0.97
C GLU A 344 -12.01 -19.27 -0.11
N LEU A 345 -13.08 -18.48 0.07
CA LEU A 345 -13.50 -17.49 -0.92
C LEU A 345 -12.46 -16.37 -1.03
N LEU A 346 -12.03 -15.82 0.11
CA LEU A 346 -11.03 -14.75 0.12
C LEU A 346 -9.73 -15.19 -0.56
N ARG A 347 -9.27 -16.42 -0.28
CA ARG A 347 -8.09 -17.01 -0.95
C ARG A 347 -8.27 -17.11 -2.46
N ALA A 348 -9.42 -17.61 -2.93
CA ALA A 348 -9.70 -17.76 -4.35
C ALA A 348 -9.72 -16.41 -5.08
N MET A 349 -10.34 -15.40 -4.46
CA MET A 349 -10.40 -14.05 -5.01
C MET A 349 -9.02 -13.39 -5.05
N VAL A 350 -8.26 -13.43 -3.94
CA VAL A 350 -6.89 -12.89 -3.89
C VAL A 350 -5.99 -13.57 -4.92
N ALA A 351 -6.08 -14.89 -5.06
CA ALA A 351 -5.28 -15.61 -6.07
C ALA A 351 -5.63 -15.18 -7.50
N CYS A 352 -6.92 -15.05 -7.83
CA CYS A 352 -7.35 -14.60 -9.16
C CYS A 352 -6.87 -13.16 -9.45
N ASP A 353 -7.11 -12.26 -8.51
CA ASP A 353 -6.89 -10.84 -8.69
C ASP A 353 -5.40 -10.47 -8.58
N ALA A 354 -4.68 -10.91 -7.55
CA ALA A 354 -3.29 -10.48 -7.33
C ALA A 354 -2.38 -10.81 -8.53
N PHE A 355 -2.51 -12.01 -9.12
CA PHE A 355 -1.72 -12.38 -10.30
C PHE A 355 -2.19 -11.67 -11.57
N SER A 356 -3.50 -11.60 -11.81
CA SER A 356 -4.03 -10.94 -13.01
C SER A 356 -3.89 -9.41 -12.98
N GLN A 357 -3.56 -8.82 -11.84
CA GLN A 357 -3.29 -7.39 -11.68
C GLN A 357 -1.79 -7.07 -11.71
N ALA A 358 -0.95 -7.91 -11.09
CA ALA A 358 0.50 -7.69 -11.07
C ALA A 358 1.18 -8.10 -12.39
N LEU A 359 0.87 -9.30 -12.91
CA LEU A 359 1.54 -9.85 -14.09
C LEU A 359 1.12 -9.21 -15.42
N THR A 360 0.05 -8.42 -15.41
CA THR A 360 -0.42 -7.68 -16.58
C THR A 360 0.13 -6.25 -16.63
N ASN A 361 0.99 -5.87 -15.68
CA ASN A 361 1.63 -4.57 -15.72
C ASN A 361 2.46 -4.46 -17.02
N PRO A 362 2.36 -3.37 -17.80
CA PRO A 362 3.04 -3.25 -19.08
C PRO A 362 4.57 -3.42 -19.00
N LEU A 363 5.19 -3.13 -17.86
CA LEU A 363 6.63 -3.31 -17.67
C LEU A 363 7.06 -4.79 -17.61
N LEU A 364 6.12 -5.71 -17.37
CA LEU A 364 6.34 -7.16 -17.41
C LEU A 364 5.95 -7.78 -18.76
N SER A 365 5.54 -6.99 -19.76
CA SER A 365 5.29 -7.48 -21.11
C SER A 365 6.55 -8.07 -21.75
N MET A 366 6.43 -9.15 -22.52
CA MET A 366 7.59 -9.82 -23.15
C MET A 366 8.37 -8.89 -24.09
N ASN A 367 7.71 -7.89 -24.68
CA ASN A 367 8.33 -6.93 -25.59
C ASN A 367 8.85 -5.66 -24.90
N VAL A 368 8.50 -5.45 -23.63
CA VAL A 368 8.90 -4.29 -22.84
C VAL A 368 9.98 -4.67 -21.83
N PHE A 369 9.88 -5.86 -21.23
CA PHE A 369 10.78 -6.31 -20.19
C PHE A 369 12.16 -6.63 -20.77
N GLY A 370 13.14 -5.75 -20.55
CA GLY A 370 14.51 -6.01 -20.93
C GLY A 370 15.42 -4.77 -20.91
N PRO A 371 16.71 -4.95 -21.24
CA PRO A 371 17.70 -3.87 -21.20
C PRO A 371 17.37 -2.67 -22.08
N ALA A 372 16.62 -2.85 -23.18
CA ALA A 372 16.19 -1.74 -24.02
C ALA A 372 15.30 -0.73 -23.28
N THR A 373 14.49 -1.19 -22.32
CA THR A 373 13.60 -0.36 -21.49
C THR A 373 14.32 0.13 -20.23
N PHE A 374 15.10 -0.74 -19.59
CA PHE A 374 15.66 -0.48 -18.27
C PHE A 374 17.10 0.01 -18.27
N SER A 375 17.78 0.03 -19.43
CA SER A 375 19.25 -0.04 -19.57
C SER A 375 19.85 -1.36 -19.06
N GLU A 376 21.09 -1.64 -19.44
CA GLU A 376 21.87 -2.78 -18.91
C GLU A 376 22.03 -2.70 -17.38
N VAL A 377 22.31 -1.50 -16.84
CA VAL A 377 22.46 -1.33 -15.38
C VAL A 377 21.14 -1.50 -14.65
N GLY A 378 20.02 -1.00 -15.19
CA GLY A 378 18.70 -1.20 -14.60
C GLY A 378 18.24 -2.65 -14.66
N ALA A 379 18.46 -3.34 -15.78
CA ALA A 379 18.18 -4.77 -15.91
C ALA A 379 18.98 -5.61 -14.90
N ARG A 380 20.26 -5.26 -14.68
CA ARG A 380 21.08 -5.89 -13.63
C ARG A 380 20.54 -5.64 -12.23
N ILE A 381 20.16 -4.40 -11.91
CA ILE A 381 19.55 -4.06 -10.60
C ILE A 381 18.28 -4.90 -10.36
N ILE A 382 17.44 -5.08 -11.38
CA ILE A 382 16.23 -5.93 -11.33
C ILE A 382 16.60 -7.41 -11.10
N ALA A 383 17.60 -7.92 -11.82
CA ALA A 383 18.03 -9.31 -11.70
C ALA A 383 18.58 -9.63 -10.30
N GLU A 384 19.42 -8.74 -9.74
CA GLU A 384 20.15 -8.94 -8.48
C GLU A 384 19.31 -8.65 -7.22
N THR A 385 18.22 -7.91 -7.34
CA THR A 385 17.31 -7.62 -6.21
C THR A 385 16.21 -8.67 -6.15
N SER A 386 16.13 -9.42 -5.06
CA SER A 386 15.08 -10.41 -4.78
C SER A 386 14.43 -10.26 -3.42
N ARG A 387 14.98 -9.41 -2.54
CA ARG A 387 14.47 -9.22 -1.17
C ARG A 387 14.26 -7.76 -0.79
N LEU A 388 13.23 -7.49 0.02
CA LEU A 388 12.96 -6.18 0.60
C LEU A 388 14.17 -5.71 1.43
N GLU A 389 14.75 -6.61 2.21
CA GLU A 389 15.98 -6.38 2.98
C GLU A 389 17.11 -5.78 2.13
N GLN A 390 17.30 -6.23 0.88
CA GLN A 390 18.34 -5.68 0.01
C GLN A 390 18.04 -4.23 -0.39
N ILE A 391 16.77 -3.86 -0.57
CA ILE A 391 16.39 -2.47 -0.88
C ILE A 391 16.58 -1.60 0.36
N VAL A 392 16.14 -2.05 1.53
CA VAL A 392 16.29 -1.28 2.77
C VAL A 392 17.77 -1.12 3.13
N ALA A 393 18.56 -2.20 3.07
CA ALA A 393 19.98 -2.18 3.43
C ALA A 393 20.82 -1.25 2.56
N ARG A 394 20.64 -1.27 1.24
CA ARG A 394 21.42 -0.41 0.33
C ARG A 394 21.01 1.06 0.37
N ASN A 395 19.87 1.38 0.97
CA ASN A 395 19.35 2.74 1.14
C ASN A 395 19.41 3.23 2.60
N ALA A 396 20.03 2.44 3.49
CA ALA A 396 20.21 2.81 4.88
C ALA A 396 21.25 3.93 5.02
N PRO A 397 21.09 4.86 5.98
CA PRO A 397 22.09 5.90 6.24
C PRO A 397 23.41 5.28 6.70
N ALA A 398 24.51 6.01 6.50
CA ALA A 398 25.83 5.57 6.96
C ALA A 398 25.82 5.35 8.48
N GLY A 399 26.32 4.19 8.92
CA GLY A 399 26.33 3.81 10.33
C GLY A 399 25.00 3.22 10.84
N ALA A 400 24.01 2.99 9.97
CA ALA A 400 22.88 2.14 10.32
C ALA A 400 23.38 0.75 10.74
N GLY A 401 22.80 0.20 11.82
CA GLY A 401 23.07 -1.16 12.25
C GLY A 401 22.52 -2.21 11.27
N PRO A 402 22.55 -3.51 11.65
CA PRO A 402 21.95 -4.56 10.84
C PRO A 402 20.51 -4.23 10.46
N VAL A 403 20.21 -4.28 9.17
CA VAL A 403 18.85 -4.10 8.65
C VAL A 403 18.09 -5.41 8.77
N LEU A 404 16.85 -5.33 9.22
CA LEU A 404 15.88 -6.41 9.14
C LEU A 404 14.66 -5.86 8.40
N ALA A 405 14.32 -6.48 7.28
CA ALA A 405 13.09 -6.17 6.54
C ALA A 405 12.59 -7.43 5.84
N ASP A 406 11.55 -8.02 6.41
CA ASP A 406 10.94 -9.27 5.98
C ASP A 406 9.41 -9.17 6.14
N PHE A 407 8.71 -9.97 5.35
CA PHE A 407 7.27 -10.15 5.39
C PHE A 407 6.83 -11.36 6.21
N HIS A 408 7.74 -12.18 6.75
CA HIS A 408 7.39 -13.38 7.50
C HIS A 408 6.30 -13.10 8.55
N LEU A 409 5.12 -13.69 8.30
CA LEU A 409 3.92 -13.57 9.12
C LEU A 409 4.00 -14.46 10.35
#